data_AF-A0A517LV26-F1
#
_entry.id   AF-A0A517LV26-F1
#
_cell.length_a   1.000
_cell.length_b   1.000
_cell.length_c   1.000
_cell.angle_alpha   90.00
_cell.angle_beta   90.00
_cell.angle_gamma   90.00
#
_symmetry.space_group_name_H-M   'P 1'
#
loop_
_entity.id
_entity.type
_entity.pdbx_description
1 polymer ?
#
loop_
_entity_poly.entity_id
_entity_poly.type
_entity_poly.pdbx_seq_one_letter_code
_entity_poly.pdbx_strand_id
1 'polypeptide(L)'
;MEDAKVRDYLLNPAHPDGGSKAIWFHSLGYDREESHHLAADLLAIARNSRTFDTETTGFGVKYKALGTVGRPEHRPGVVLTVWIVEDDDPPRLVTAYPE
;
A
#
# COMPACT_ATOMS: atom_id res chain seq x y z
N MET A 1 -0.18 6.82 8.51
CA MET A 1 -0.45 6.76 7.06
C MET A 1 -1.54 7.74 6.73
N GLU A 2 -1.43 8.42 5.59
CA GLU A 2 -2.37 9.46 5.18
C GLU A 2 -3.48 8.88 4.29
N ASP A 3 -4.73 9.07 4.68
CA ASP A 3 -5.90 8.54 3.97
C ASP A 3 -5.98 9.04 2.52
N ALA A 4 -5.56 10.28 2.27
CA ALA A 4 -5.51 10.86 0.93
C ALA A 4 -4.60 10.06 -0.02
N LYS A 5 -3.48 9.52 0.46
CA LYS A 5 -2.57 8.71 -0.38
C LYS A 5 -3.23 7.41 -0.85
N VAL A 6 -4.05 6.79 0.00
CA VAL A 6 -4.76 5.56 -0.39
C VAL A 6 -5.91 5.90 -1.34
N ARG A 7 -6.73 6.90 -0.99
CA ARG A 7 -7.92 7.30 -1.77
C ARG A 7 -7.60 7.93 -3.13
N ASP A 8 -6.62 8.83 -3.18
CA ASP A 8 -6.35 9.67 -4.35
C ASP A 8 -5.24 9.16 -5.25
N TYR A 9 -4.45 8.19 -4.77
CA TYR A 9 -3.41 7.52 -5.55
C TYR A 9 -3.70 6.02 -5.74
N LEU A 10 -3.77 5.21 -4.68
CA LEU A 10 -3.90 3.75 -4.83
C LEU A 10 -5.27 3.28 -5.29
N LEU A 11 -6.34 4.03 -4.98
CA LEU A 11 -7.72 3.68 -5.36
C LEU A 11 -8.30 4.60 -6.44
N ASN A 12 -7.49 5.50 -7.00
CA ASN A 12 -7.91 6.43 -8.02
C ASN A 12 -7.59 5.90 -9.44
N PRO A 13 -8.58 5.39 -10.19
CA PRO A 13 -8.35 4.87 -11.55
C PRO A 13 -7.92 5.94 -12.55
N ALA A 14 -8.21 7.22 -12.27
CA ALA A 14 -7.82 8.35 -13.11
C ALA A 14 -6.39 8.87 -12.80
N HIS A 15 -5.71 8.32 -11.78
CA HIS A 15 -4.35 8.74 -11.47
C HIS A 15 -3.37 8.23 -12.54
N PRO A 16 -2.53 9.09 -13.15
CA PRO A 16 -1.66 8.71 -14.26
C PRO A 16 -0.75 7.51 -13.93
N ASP A 17 -0.13 7.51 -12.74
CA ASP A 17 0.76 6.42 -12.31
C ASP A 17 0.07 5.32 -11.46
N GLY A 18 -1.16 5.59 -11.03
CA GLY A 18 -1.88 4.82 -10.02
C GLY A 18 -3.04 4.00 -10.59
N GLY A 19 -3.52 4.33 -11.79
CA GLY A 19 -4.76 3.79 -12.33
C GLY A 19 -4.79 2.27 -12.47
N SER A 20 -3.70 1.65 -12.93
CA SER A 20 -3.61 0.19 -13.02
C SER A 20 -3.65 -0.51 -11.66
N LYS A 21 -3.05 0.11 -10.63
CA LYS A 21 -3.09 -0.39 -9.25
C LYS A 21 -4.51 -0.26 -8.70
N ALA A 22 -5.16 0.87 -8.96
CA ALA A 22 -6.54 1.09 -8.55
C ALA A 22 -7.48 0.04 -9.13
N ILE A 23 -7.42 -0.23 -10.43
CA ILE A 23 -8.24 -1.28 -11.08
C ILE A 23 -8.04 -2.63 -10.39
N TRP A 24 -6.80 -2.97 -10.03
CA TRP A 24 -6.52 -4.21 -9.33
C TRP A 24 -7.09 -4.23 -7.92
N PHE A 25 -6.86 -3.19 -7.10
CA PHE A 25 -7.44 -3.12 -5.75
C PHE A 25 -8.97 -3.12 -5.78
N HIS A 26 -9.60 -2.44 -6.74
CA HIS A 26 -11.05 -2.50 -6.97
C HIS A 26 -11.53 -3.94 -7.23
N SER A 27 -10.76 -4.75 -7.97
CA SER A 27 -11.10 -6.16 -8.20
C SER A 27 -11.11 -7.03 -6.92
N LEU A 28 -10.39 -6.59 -5.88
CA LEU A 28 -10.35 -7.25 -4.56
C LEU A 28 -11.42 -6.73 -3.60
N GLY A 29 -12.30 -5.83 -4.05
CA GLY A 29 -13.41 -5.28 -3.26
C GLY A 29 -13.08 -4.00 -2.50
N TYR A 30 -11.93 -3.37 -2.75
CA TYR A 30 -11.63 -2.06 -2.15
C TYR A 30 -12.25 -0.93 -2.94
N ASP A 31 -12.76 0.09 -2.25
CA ASP A 31 -13.33 1.28 -2.86
C ASP A 31 -12.76 2.57 -2.25
N ARG A 32 -12.83 3.68 -3.01
CA ARG A 32 -12.35 5.01 -2.59
C ARG A 32 -13.11 5.56 -1.39
N GLU A 33 -14.41 5.33 -1.29
CA GLU A 33 -15.26 5.77 -0.17
C GLU A 33 -14.90 5.03 1.12
N GLU A 34 -14.49 3.77 0.98
CA GLU A 34 -14.03 2.93 2.09
C GLU A 34 -12.51 2.71 2.10
N SER A 35 -11.74 3.73 1.71
CA SER A 35 -10.27 3.62 1.57
C SER A 35 -9.54 3.20 2.85
N HIS A 36 -10.16 3.42 4.01
CA HIS A 36 -9.66 3.02 5.32
C HIS A 36 -9.47 1.50 5.44
N HIS A 37 -10.23 0.69 4.68
CA HIS A 37 -10.07 -0.75 4.63
C HIS A 37 -8.71 -1.16 4.02
N LEU A 38 -8.37 -0.62 2.85
CA LEU A 38 -7.06 -0.88 2.24
C LEU A 38 -5.93 -0.33 3.11
N ALA A 39 -6.13 0.85 3.70
CA ALA A 39 -5.18 1.43 4.65
C ALA A 39 -4.88 0.48 5.83
N ALA A 40 -5.92 -0.12 6.42
CA ALA A 40 -5.75 -1.06 7.53
C ALA A 40 -4.94 -2.29 7.12
N ASP A 41 -5.23 -2.87 5.95
CA ASP A 41 -4.54 -4.07 5.48
C ASP A 41 -3.07 -3.80 5.14
N LEU A 42 -2.76 -2.68 4.48
CA LEU A 42 -1.38 -2.29 4.20
C LEU A 42 -0.57 -2.04 5.47
N LEU A 43 -1.17 -1.44 6.51
CA LEU A 43 -0.55 -1.29 7.82
C LEU A 43 -0.33 -2.62 8.52
N ALA A 44 -1.29 -3.54 8.40
CA ALA A 44 -1.16 -4.87 8.97
C ALA A 44 0.04 -5.62 8.36
N ILE A 45 0.25 -5.50 7.04
CA ILE A 45 1.43 -6.07 6.37
C ILE A 45 2.72 -5.48 6.96
N ALA A 46 2.80 -4.16 7.04
CA ALA A 46 3.98 -3.49 7.59
C ALA A 46 4.25 -3.87 9.06
N ARG A 47 3.21 -3.98 9.89
CA ARG A 47 3.35 -4.31 11.32
C ARG A 47 3.70 -5.77 11.59
N ASN A 48 3.16 -6.68 10.78
CA ASN A 48 3.31 -8.12 10.99
C ASN A 48 4.47 -8.73 10.21
N SER A 49 5.07 -7.99 9.28
CA SER A 49 6.23 -8.47 8.54
C SER A 49 7.44 -8.65 9.47
N ARG A 50 8.06 -9.84 9.38
CA ARG A 50 9.28 -10.18 10.11
C ARG A 50 10.54 -9.87 9.32
N THR A 51 10.40 -9.63 8.02
CA THR A 51 11.50 -9.45 7.07
C THR A 51 11.14 -8.34 6.10
N PHE A 52 12.06 -7.40 5.91
CA PHE A 52 11.93 -6.35 4.92
C PHE A 52 13.11 -6.42 3.96
N ASP A 53 12.83 -6.29 2.67
CA ASP A 53 13.87 -5.87 1.72
C ASP A 53 14.08 -4.36 1.91
N THR A 54 15.33 -3.96 2.17
CA THR A 54 15.68 -2.58 2.50
C THR A 54 16.56 -1.95 1.44
N GLU A 55 16.29 -0.69 1.13
CA GLU A 55 17.03 0.07 0.13
C GLU A 55 17.32 1.46 0.68
N THR A 56 18.60 1.74 0.96
CA THR A 56 19.04 3.07 1.40
C THR A 56 19.08 4.01 0.20
N THR A 57 18.45 5.17 0.32
CA THR A 57 18.42 6.21 -0.70
C THR A 57 18.86 7.54 -0.10
N GLY A 58 19.09 8.56 -0.94
CA GLY A 58 19.38 9.92 -0.46
C GLY A 58 18.20 10.59 0.28
N PHE A 59 17.01 9.99 0.26
CA PHE A 59 15.80 10.50 0.92
C PHE A 59 15.45 9.72 2.20
N GLY A 60 16.22 8.69 2.57
CA GLY A 60 15.89 7.79 3.67
C GLY A 60 15.93 6.32 3.26
N VAL A 61 15.51 5.44 4.17
CA VAL A 61 15.53 3.98 3.97
C VAL A 61 14.15 3.51 3.54
N LYS A 62 14.08 2.85 2.38
CA LYS A 62 12.87 2.16 1.95
C LYS A 62 12.80 0.78 2.58
N TYR A 63 11.61 0.40 3.02
CA TYR A 63 11.27 -0.90 3.55
C TYR A 63 10.19 -1.51 2.69
N LYS A 64 10.48 -2.68 2.11
CA LYS A 64 9.55 -3.42 1.26
C LYS A 64 9.07 -4.66 2.01
N ALA A 65 7.76 -4.82 2.11
CA ALA A 65 7.14 -5.97 2.77
C ALA A 65 6.05 -6.57 1.89
N LEU A 66 6.12 -7.89 1.75
CA LEU A 66 5.11 -8.68 1.06
C LEU A 66 4.00 -9.08 2.03
N GLY A 67 2.76 -9.07 1.56
CA GLY A 67 1.65 -9.62 2.32
C GLY A 67 0.38 -9.76 1.50
N THR A 68 -0.66 -10.27 2.14
CA THR A 68 -1.95 -10.53 1.50
C THR A 68 -2.97 -9.47 1.91
N VAL A 69 -3.73 -8.98 0.94
CA VAL A 69 -4.86 -8.07 1.11
C VAL A 69 -6.12 -8.70 0.49
N GLY A 70 -7.29 -8.38 1.01
CA GLY A 70 -8.56 -8.77 0.41
C GLY A 70 -9.76 -8.41 1.26
N ARG A 71 -10.94 -8.43 0.64
CA ARG A 71 -12.24 -8.23 1.30
C ARG A 71 -13.03 -9.55 1.33
N PRO A 72 -13.98 -9.71 2.26
CA PRO A 72 -14.91 -10.83 2.23
C PRO A 72 -15.54 -10.98 0.85
N GLU A 73 -15.81 -12.21 0.41
CA GLU A 73 -16.42 -12.53 -0.89
C GLU A 73 -15.54 -12.27 -2.13
N HIS A 74 -14.36 -11.65 -1.98
CA HIS A 74 -13.38 -11.47 -3.04
C HIS A 74 -12.20 -12.43 -2.90
N ARG A 75 -11.58 -12.80 -4.04
CA ARG A 75 -10.31 -13.54 -4.01
C ARG A 75 -9.21 -12.59 -3.47
N PRO A 76 -8.43 -12.98 -2.45
CA PRO A 76 -7.37 -12.12 -1.94
C PRO A 76 -6.21 -12.02 -2.95
N GLY A 77 -5.44 -10.94 -2.83
CA GLY A 77 -4.27 -10.65 -3.65
C GLY A 77 -3.00 -10.50 -2.81
N VAL A 78 -1.86 -10.86 -3.40
CA VAL A 78 -0.54 -10.61 -2.82
C VAL A 78 -0.07 -9.23 -3.28
N VAL A 79 0.43 -8.44 -2.34
CA VAL A 79 0.88 -7.06 -2.58
C VAL A 79 2.27 -6.88 -2.00
N LEU A 80 3.13 -6.16 -2.72
CA LEU A 80 4.34 -5.58 -2.16
C LEU A 80 4.04 -4.15 -1.72
N THR A 81 4.26 -3.88 -0.43
CA THR A 81 4.15 -2.54 0.15
C THR A 81 5.53 -1.91 0.25
N VAL A 82 5.65 -0.63 -0.10
CA VAL A 82 6.90 0.13 -0.01
C VAL A 82 6.68 1.32 0.91
N TRP A 83 7.42 1.33 2.00
CA TRP A 83 7.44 2.40 3.00
C TRP A 83 8.78 3.09 2.96
N ILE A 84 8.85 4.36 3.34
CA ILE A 84 10.09 5.09 3.55
C ILE A 84 10.11 5.63 4.97
N VAL A 85 11.27 5.53 5.61
CA VAL A 85 11.59 6.17 6.89
C VAL A 85 12.68 7.20 6.61
N GLU A 86 12.37 8.46 6.91
CA GLU A 86 13.20 9.64 6.66
C GLU A 86 13.61 10.16 8.05
N ASP A 87 14.91 10.16 8.37
CA ASP A 87 15.44 10.62 9.67
C ASP A 87 14.56 10.26 10.89
N ASP A 88 14.01 11.27 11.58
CA ASP A 88 13.13 11.13 12.76
C ASP A 88 11.61 11.16 12.42
N ASP A 89 11.26 11.12 11.14
CA ASP A 89 9.86 11.15 10.69
C ASP A 89 9.19 9.77 10.77
N PRO A 90 7.87 9.74 11.01
CA PRO A 90 7.12 8.48 11.00
C PRO A 90 7.15 7.83 9.61
N PRO A 91 7.16 6.48 9.53
CA PRO A 91 7.14 5.77 8.25
C PRO A 91 5.98 6.21 7.35
N ARG A 92 6.29 6.52 6.10
CA ARG A 92 5.32 6.97 5.09
C ARG A 92 5.19 5.94 3.98
N LEU A 93 3.95 5.68 3.57
CA LEU A 93 3.69 4.82 2.42
C LEU A 93 4.13 5.52 1.12
N VAL A 94 5.04 4.89 0.39
CA VAL A 94 5.47 5.32 -0.94
C VAL A 94 4.46 4.81 -1.98
N THR A 95 4.26 3.49 -2.00
CA THR A 95 3.35 2.79 -2.92
C THR A 95 3.01 1.39 -2.41
N ALA A 96 1.97 0.78 -2.98
CA ALA A 96 1.67 -0.64 -2.87
C ALA A 96 1.23 -1.14 -4.26
N TYR A 97 1.68 -2.33 -4.67
CA TYR A 97 1.35 -2.87 -5.99
C TYR A 97 1.32 -4.40 -5.99
N PRO A 98 0.59 -5.03 -6.94
CA PRO A 98 0.49 -6.48 -7.04
C PRO A 98 1.87 -7.09 -7.29
N GLU A 99 2.18 -8.20 -6.62
CA GLU A 99 3.33 -9.04 -6.99
C GLU A 99 3.09 -9.80 -8.29
#